data_AF-A0A2D7W746-F1
#
_entry.id   AF-A0A2D7W746-F1
#
_cell.length_a   1.000
_cell.length_b   1.000
_cell.length_c   1.000
_cell.angle_alpha   90.00
_cell.angle_beta   90.00
_cell.angle_gamma   90.00
#
_symmetry.space_group_name_H-M   'P 1'
#
loop_
_entity.id
_entity.type
_entity.pdbx_description
1 polymer ?
#
loop_
_entity_poly.entity_id
_entity_poly.type
_entity_poly.pdbx_seq_one_letter_code
_entity_poly.pdbx_strand_id
1 'polypeptide(L)' 'MGLTRAILFSFLAAFPGLLFAVIGWTIIGMPEEWTSQSFLACYVPFFVTVGWAFILGIRGNNEVILEA' A
#
# COMPACT_ATOMS: atom_id res chain seq x y z
N MET A 1 -17.50 7.98 -10.58
CA MET A 1 -16.14 7.62 -11.05
C MET A 1 -15.19 7.20 -9.90
N GLY A 2 -15.68 6.59 -8.81
CA GLY A 2 -14.83 6.28 -7.65
C GLY A 2 -13.94 5.04 -7.82
N LEU A 3 -14.45 3.99 -8.46
CA LEU A 3 -13.75 2.70 -8.54
C LEU A 3 -12.50 2.76 -9.41
N THR A 4 -12.59 3.31 -10.63
CA THR A 4 -11.43 3.45 -11.53
C THR A 4 -10.32 4.28 -10.88
N ARG A 5 -10.66 5.40 -10.23
CA ARG A 5 -9.69 6.23 -9.49
C ARG A 5 -9.05 5.46 -8.35
N ALA A 6 -9.85 4.72 -7.57
CA ALA A 6 -9.35 3.89 -6.48
C ALA A 6 -8.37 2.82 -6.97
N ILE A 7 -8.68 2.13 -8.07
CA ILE A 7 -7.78 1.14 -8.68
C ILE A 7 -6.48 1.80 -9.14
N LEU A 8 -6.55 2.95 -9.82
CA LEU A 8 -5.36 3.68 -10.29
C LEU A 8 -4.46 4.14 -9.13
N PHE A 9 -5.07 4.68 -8.07
CA PHE A 9 -4.32 5.15 -6.90
C PHE A 9 -3.71 3.99 -6.12
N SER A 10 -4.42 2.89 -5.96
CA SER A 10 -3.90 1.65 -5.39
C SER A 10 -2.75 1.07 -6.20
N PHE A 11 -2.83 1.09 -7.52
CA PHE A 11 -1.76 0.63 -8.40
C PHE A 11 -0.50 1.49 -8.23
N LEU A 12 -0.65 2.82 -8.19
CA LEU A 12 0.47 3.73 -7.95
C LEU A 12 1.08 3.53 -6.54
N ALA A 13 0.22 3.33 -5.53
CA ALA A 13 0.65 3.09 -4.15
C ALA A 13 1.29 1.71 -3.93
N ALA A 14 1.15 0.77 -4.87
CA ALA A 14 1.88 -0.48 -4.82
C ALA A 14 3.40 -0.27 -4.92
N PHE A 15 3.85 0.80 -5.58
CA PHE A 15 5.28 1.10 -5.71
C PHE A 15 5.99 1.33 -4.36
N PRO A 16 5.55 2.27 -3.50
CA PRO A 16 6.12 2.39 -2.15
C PRO A 16 5.87 1.13 -1.30
N GLY A 17 4.74 0.45 -1.48
CA GLY A 17 4.47 -0.82 -0.79
C GLY A 17 5.51 -1.91 -1.10
N LEU A 18 5.90 -2.05 -2.37
CA LEU A 18 6.93 -3.00 -2.82
C LEU A 18 8.29 -2.64 -2.23
N LEU A 19 8.64 -1.34 -2.19
CA LEU A 19 9.88 -0.89 -1.56
C LEU A 19 9.93 -1.29 -0.09
N PHE A 20 8.84 -1.09 0.67
CA PHE A 20 8.79 -1.52 2.07
C PHE A 20 8.88 -3.04 2.23
N ALA A 21 8.26 -3.82 1.34
CA ALA A 21 8.37 -5.27 1.37
C ALA A 21 9.82 -5.74 1.13
N VAL A 22 10.52 -5.12 0.17
CA VAL A 22 11.95 -5.42 -0.09
C VAL A 22 12.82 -5.02 1.10
N ILE A 23 12.56 -3.88 1.72
CA ILE A 23 13.30 -3.45 2.93
C ILE A 23 13.06 -4.45 4.07
N GLY A 24 11.80 -4.83 4.33
CA GLY A 24 11.45 -5.82 5.34
C GLY A 24 12.13 -7.16 5.09
N TRP A 25 12.10 -7.63 3.85
CA TRP A 25 12.80 -8.85 3.44
C TRP A 25 14.32 -8.73 3.63
N THR A 26 14.91 -7.59 3.30
CA THR A 26 16.35 -7.34 3.46
C THR A 26 16.78 -7.39 4.93
N ILE A 27 15.92 -6.93 5.84
CA ILE A 27 16.18 -6.96 7.29
C ILE A 27 16.02 -8.38 7.86
N ILE A 28 14.99 -9.11 7.42
CA ILE A 28 14.69 -10.47 7.89
C ILE A 28 15.65 -11.51 7.29
N GLY A 29 16.11 -11.29 6.07
CA GLY A 29 16.93 -12.22 5.30
C GLY A 29 16.12 -13.37 4.70
N MET A 30 16.79 -14.51 4.52
CA MET A 30 16.22 -15.72 3.93
C MET A 30 16.16 -16.83 5.00
N PRO A 31 15.19 -16.77 5.93
CA PRO A 31 15.04 -17.80 6.95
C PRO A 31 14.61 -19.13 6.32
N GLU A 32 15.02 -20.25 6.91
CA GLU A 32 14.61 -21.59 6.46
C GLU A 32 13.09 -21.78 6.61
N GLU A 33 12.50 -21.21 7.67
CA GLU A 33 11.06 -21.19 7.88
C GLU A 33 10.56 -19.76 8.08
N TRP A 34 9.48 -19.41 7.38
CA TRP A 34 8.80 -18.13 7.58
C TRP A 34 7.84 -18.23 8.76
N THR A 35 8.13 -17.46 9.81
CA THR A 35 7.20 -17.27 10.93
C THR A 35 6.09 -16.30 10.56
N SER A 36 4.94 -16.39 11.22
CA SER A 36 3.84 -15.43 11.02
C SER A 36 4.27 -13.98 11.26
N GLN A 37 5.21 -13.73 12.17
CA GLN A 37 5.76 -12.40 12.42
C GLN A 37 6.59 -11.89 11.24
N SER A 38 7.48 -12.72 10.69
CA SER A 38 8.27 -12.36 9.51
C SER A 38 7.39 -12.09 8.29
N PHE A 39 6.33 -12.88 8.12
CA PHE A 39 5.33 -12.66 7.08
C PHE A 39 4.62 -11.30 7.26
N LEU A 40 4.11 -11.03 8.46
CA LEU A 40 3.43 -9.77 8.74
C LEU A 40 4.34 -8.56 8.50
N ALA A 41 5.59 -8.61 8.97
CA ALA A 41 6.55 -7.51 8.80
C ALA A 41 6.84 -7.19 7.32
N CYS A 42 6.91 -8.20 6.46
CA CYS A 42 7.15 -8.00 5.02
C CYS A 42 5.91 -7.54 4.25
N TYR A 43 4.74 -8.11 4.53
CA TYR A 43 3.57 -7.94 3.66
C TYR A 43 2.57 -6.89 4.15
N VAL A 44 2.48 -6.64 5.46
CA VAL A 44 1.55 -5.63 6.00
C VAL A 44 1.81 -4.23 5.42
N PRO A 45 3.07 -3.73 5.33
CA PRO A 45 3.33 -2.42 4.74
C PRO A 45 2.83 -2.30 3.29
N PHE A 46 3.00 -3.35 2.48
CA PHE A 46 2.48 -3.40 1.12
C PHE A 46 0.96 -3.27 1.10
N PHE A 47 0.25 -4.12 1.86
CA PHE A 47 -1.22 -4.09 1.86
C PHE A 47 -1.80 -2.81 2.47
N VAL A 48 -1.13 -2.22 3.47
CA VAL A 48 -1.55 -0.95 4.08
C VAL A 48 -1.45 0.19 3.07
N THR A 49 -0.33 0.31 2.35
CA THR A 49 -0.17 1.38 1.34
C THR A 49 -1.21 1.27 0.22
N VAL A 50 -1.42 0.06 -0.32
CA VAL A 50 -2.40 -0.21 -1.39
C VAL A 50 -3.84 0.02 -0.91
N GLY A 51 -4.20 -0.53 0.26
CA GLY A 51 -5.53 -0.44 0.83
C GLY A 51 -5.89 0.99 1.25
N TRP A 52 -4.94 1.74 1.79
CA TRP A 52 -5.15 3.13 2.15
C TRP A 52 -5.39 4.01 0.91
N ALA A 53 -4.60 3.82 -0.14
CA ALA A 53 -4.80 4.51 -1.42
C ALA A 53 -6.15 4.16 -2.05
N PHE A 54 -6.60 2.90 -1.91
CA PHE A 54 -7.93 2.49 -2.37
C PHE A 54 -9.03 3.27 -1.65
N ILE A 55 -8.96 3.32 -0.31
CA ILE A 55 -9.92 4.02 0.54
C ILE A 55 -9.97 5.51 0.18
N LEU A 56 -8.80 6.15 0.02
CA LEU A 56 -8.70 7.55 -0.39
C LEU A 56 -9.30 7.77 -1.79
N GLY A 57 -9.00 6.88 -2.73
CA GLY A 57 -9.52 6.96 -4.10
C GLY A 57 -11.04 6.81 -4.19
N ILE A 58 -11.66 5.99 -3.33
CA ILE A 58 -13.12 5.93 -3.20
C ILE A 58 -13.67 7.20 -2.54
N ARG A 59 -13.01 7.72 -1.50
CA ARG A 59 -13.48 8.86 -0.69
C ARG A 59 -13.30 10.24 -1.34
N GLY A 60 -12.44 10.41 -2.34
CA GLY A 60 -12.07 11.71 -2.91
C GLY A 60 -13.15 12.49 -3.69
N ASN A 61 -14.44 12.35 -3.35
CA ASN A 61 -15.50 13.22 -3.83
C ASN A 61 -15.78 14.42 -2.91
N ASN A 62 -15.08 14.53 -1.78
CA ASN A 62 -15.14 15.73 -0.93
C ASN A 62 -14.23 16.81 -1.53
N GLU A 63 -14.81 17.55 -2.48
CA GLU A 63 -14.54 18.95 -2.86
C GLU A 63 -13.17 19.51 -2.43
N VAL A 64 -12.21 19.53 -3.35
CA VAL A 64 -11.15 20.54 -3.28
C VAL A 64 -11.73 21.79 -3.93
N ILE A 65 -12.32 22.67 -3.11
CA ILE A 65 -12.53 24.06 -3.49
C ILE A 65 -11.13 24.68 -3.59
N LEU A 66 -10.56 24.69 -4.79
CA LEU A 66 -9.43 25.55 -5.09
C LEU A 66 -10.01 26.96 -5.26
N GLU A 67 -10.05 27.73 -4.15
CA GLU A 67 -10.22 29.17 -4.25
C GLU A 67 -9.00 29.72 -5.02
N ALA A 68 -9.27 30.32 -6.18
CA ALA A 68 -8.31 30.96 -7.08
C ALA A 68 -8.40 32.48 -6.94
#